data_AF-A0A5R2N682-F1
#
_entry.id   AF-A0A5R2N682-F1
#
_cell.length_a   1.000
_cell.length_b   1.000
_cell.length_c   1.000
_cell.angle_alpha   90.00
_cell.angle_beta   90.00
_cell.angle_gamma   90.00
#
_symmetry.space_group_name_H-M   'P 1'
#
loop_
_entity.id
_entity.type
_entity.pdbx_description
1 polymer ?
#
loop_
_entity_poly.entity_id
_entity_poly.type
_entity_poly.pdbx_seq_one_letter_code
_entity_poly.pdbx_strand_id
1 'polypeptide(L)'
;MTLSSPDQSGAPSLEAIARNGGVLRRIAVRIPTYLKDLRENPAWLPMFVLARTMPGRRMHWLGAKRARPADNAGDTMFRGVQREAVVGALRSDGLFS
;
A
#
# COMPACT_ATOMS: atom_id res chain seq x y z
N MET A 1 30.88 -1.38 34.52
CA MET A 1 30.36 -2.72 34.13
C MET A 1 29.71 -2.57 32.76
N THR A 2 30.45 -2.89 31.71
CA THR A 2 30.00 -2.86 30.31
C THR A 2 29.31 -4.19 29.98
N LEU A 3 28.01 -4.16 29.71
CA LEU A 3 27.22 -5.32 29.30
C LEU A 3 27.47 -5.60 27.81
N SER A 4 28.53 -6.34 27.52
CA SER A 4 28.75 -6.92 26.20
C SER A 4 27.81 -8.12 26.04
N SER A 5 26.64 -7.93 25.43
CA SER A 5 25.86 -9.06 24.91
C SER A 5 26.68 -9.74 23.81
N PRO A 6 26.78 -11.08 23.82
CA PRO A 6 27.51 -11.79 22.78
C PRO A 6 26.71 -11.69 21.49
N ASP A 7 27.27 -10.97 20.51
CA ASP A 7 26.84 -11.06 19.12
C ASP A 7 26.99 -12.52 18.69
N GLN A 8 25.86 -13.17 18.49
CA GLN A 8 25.80 -14.55 18.03
C GLN A 8 26.24 -14.58 16.56
N SER A 9 27.52 -14.84 16.35
CA SER A 9 28.12 -15.54 15.20
C SER A 9 27.64 -15.13 13.80
N GLY A 10 28.36 -14.20 13.17
CA GLY A 10 28.48 -14.08 11.70
C GLY A 10 27.24 -13.66 10.90
N ALA A 11 26.08 -13.47 11.52
CA ALA A 11 24.88 -13.00 10.85
C ALA A 11 24.86 -11.46 10.75
N PRO A 12 24.56 -10.86 9.58
CA PRO A 12 24.49 -9.40 9.46
C PRO A 12 23.40 -8.84 10.38
N SER A 13 23.71 -7.72 11.04
CA SER A 13 22.80 -7.07 11.99
C SER A 13 21.44 -6.75 11.36
N LEU A 14 20.37 -6.78 12.16
CA LEU A 14 19.00 -6.51 11.71
C LEU A 14 18.88 -5.17 10.97
N GLU A 15 19.61 -4.17 11.45
CA GLU A 15 19.71 -2.85 10.83
C GLU A 15 20.44 -2.90 9.49
N ALA A 16 21.55 -3.65 9.40
CA ALA A 16 22.26 -3.85 8.14
C ALA A 16 21.40 -4.57 7.09
N ILE A 17 20.61 -5.58 7.49
CA ILE A 17 19.66 -6.26 6.59
C ILE A 17 18.51 -5.33 6.19
N ALA A 18 18.05 -4.47 7.10
CA ALA A 18 17.01 -3.49 6.80
C ALA A 18 17.48 -2.41 5.81
N ARG A 19 18.76 -2.02 5.86
CA ARG A 19 19.33 -1.00 4.95
C ARG A 19 19.78 -1.59 3.61
N ASN A 20 20.50 -2.72 3.65
CA ASN A 20 21.20 -3.27 2.47
C ASN A 20 20.63 -4.60 1.96
N GLY A 21 19.73 -5.25 2.69
CA GLY A 21 19.12 -6.52 2.27
C GLY A 21 18.03 -6.34 1.21
N GLY A 22 17.84 -7.34 0.34
CA GLY A 22 16.70 -7.40 -0.57
C GLY A 22 15.37 -7.62 0.15
N VAL A 23 14.25 -7.43 -0.56
CA VAL A 23 12.89 -7.48 0.00
C VAL A 23 12.62 -8.79 0.77
N LEU A 24 13.01 -9.94 0.20
CA LEU A 24 12.80 -11.25 0.84
C LEU A 24 13.59 -11.39 2.15
N ARG A 25 14.83 -10.90 2.18
CA ARG A 25 15.68 -10.97 3.39
C ARG A 25 15.14 -10.08 4.50
N ARG A 26 14.56 -8.92 4.14
CA ARG A 26 13.87 -8.03 5.08
C ARG A 26 12.59 -8.64 5.64
N ILE A 27 11.86 -9.40 4.84
CA ILE A 27 10.65 -10.11 5.29
C ILE A 27 11.04 -11.28 6.19
N ALA A 28 12.00 -12.11 5.78
CA ALA A 28 12.43 -13.30 6.53
C ALA A 28 12.83 -12.98 7.98
N VAL A 29 13.57 -11.89 8.15
CA VAL A 29 14.01 -11.41 9.48
C VAL A 29 12.83 -10.99 10.38
N ARG A 30 11.69 -10.60 9.80
CA ARG A 30 10.49 -10.16 10.54
C ARG A 30 9.46 -11.28 10.77
N ILE A 31 9.63 -12.45 10.12
CA ILE A 31 8.72 -13.60 10.26
C ILE A 31 8.52 -14.00 11.73
N PRO A 32 9.56 -14.09 12.59
CA PRO A 32 9.38 -14.46 13.99
C PRO A 32 8.46 -13.48 14.74
N THR A 33 8.57 -12.18 14.45
CA THR A 33 7.69 -11.15 15.03
C THR A 33 6.26 -11.32 14.53
N TYR A 34 6.06 -11.52 13.23
CA TYR A 34 4.72 -11.73 12.66
C TYR A 34 4.01 -12.98 13.21
N LEU A 35 4.75 -14.06 13.45
CA LEU A 35 4.23 -15.27 14.10
C LEU A 35 3.79 -15.00 15.54
N LYS A 36 4.54 -14.18 16.28
CA LYS A 36 4.18 -13.78 17.64
C LYS A 36 2.93 -12.89 17.63
N ASP A 37 2.88 -11.89 16.76
CA ASP A 37 1.73 -10.99 16.61
C ASP A 37 0.45 -11.76 16.24
N LEU A 38 0.56 -12.77 15.36
CA LEU A 38 -0.56 -13.63 14.99
C LEU A 38 -1.03 -14.52 16.14
N ARG A 39 -0.10 -15.02 16.97
CA ARG A 39 -0.42 -15.85 18.14
C ARG A 39 -1.14 -15.04 19.23
N GLU A 40 -0.73 -13.79 19.45
CA GLU A 40 -1.31 -12.90 20.46
C GLU A 40 -2.62 -12.27 20.00
N ASN A 41 -2.72 -11.89 18.72
CA ASN A 41 -3.93 -11.34 18.12
C ASN A 41 -4.12 -11.87 16.68
N PRO A 42 -4.94 -12.92 16.47
CA PRO A 42 -5.11 -13.51 15.15
C PRO A 42 -5.75 -12.55 14.13
N ALA A 43 -6.46 -11.51 14.59
CA ALA A 43 -7.02 -10.47 13.72
C ALA A 43 -5.97 -9.52 13.14
N TRP A 44 -4.75 -9.52 13.68
CA TRP A 44 -3.65 -8.68 13.21
C TRP A 44 -3.26 -8.97 11.76
N LEU A 45 -3.19 -10.24 11.36
CA LEU A 45 -2.72 -10.61 10.02
C LEU A 45 -3.70 -10.18 8.92
N PRO A 46 -5.03 -10.46 9.02
CA PRO A 46 -6.00 -9.91 8.07
C PRO A 46 -5.93 -8.39 7.97
N MET A 47 -5.87 -7.68 9.11
CA MET A 47 -5.75 -6.22 9.14
C MET A 47 -4.46 -5.75 8.45
N PHE A 48 -3.32 -6.39 8.75
CA PHE A 48 -2.01 -6.07 8.19
C PHE A 48 -1.97 -6.24 6.66
N VAL A 49 -2.55 -7.32 6.15
CA VAL A 49 -2.63 -7.61 4.70
C VAL A 49 -3.58 -6.64 4.01
N LEU A 50 -4.77 -6.41 4.56
CA LEU A 50 -5.74 -5.48 3.97
C LEU A 50 -5.21 -4.05 3.90
N ALA A 51 -4.47 -3.61 4.92
CA ALA A 51 -3.85 -2.29 4.95
C ALA A 51 -2.68 -2.12 3.97
N ARG A 52 -1.92 -3.19 3.71
CA ARG A 52 -0.66 -3.13 2.93
C ARG A 52 -0.79 -3.53 1.47
N THR A 53 -1.93 -4.09 1.06
CA THR A 53 -2.09 -4.63 -0.28
C THR A 53 -3.14 -3.86 -1.08
N MET A 54 -2.82 -3.54 -2.35
CA MET A 54 -3.76 -2.94 -3.29
C MET A 54 -5.05 -3.76 -3.46
N PRO A 55 -5.03 -5.11 -3.50
CA PRO A 55 -6.24 -5.93 -3.47
C PRO A 55 -7.16 -5.65 -2.29
N GLY A 56 -6.63 -5.50 -1.07
CA GLY A 56 -7.43 -5.13 0.11
C GLY A 56 -8.08 -3.76 -0.07
N ARG A 57 -7.32 -2.80 -0.59
CA ARG A 57 -7.86 -1.47 -0.95
C ARG A 57 -8.92 -1.54 -2.04
N ARG A 58 -8.76 -2.40 -3.06
CA ARG A 58 -9.75 -2.61 -4.12
C ARG A 58 -11.03 -3.28 -3.61
N MET A 59 -10.92 -4.25 -2.70
CA MET A 59 -12.08 -4.86 -2.06
C MET A 59 -12.90 -3.84 -1.27
N HIS A 60 -12.26 -2.89 -0.60
CA HIS A 60 -12.97 -1.78 0.06
C HIS A 60 -13.81 -0.96 -0.93
N TRP A 61 -13.32 -0.75 -2.17
CA TRP A 61 -14.07 -0.04 -3.21
C TRP A 61 -15.23 -0.84 -3.81
N LEU A 62 -15.24 -2.17 -3.70
CA LEU A 62 -16.36 -2.99 -4.20
C LEU A 62 -17.65 -2.75 -3.39
N GLY A 63 -17.53 -2.46 -2.10
CA GLY A 63 -18.66 -2.12 -1.24
C GLY A 63 -19.04 -0.64 -1.25
N ALA A 64 -18.20 0.22 -1.84
CA ALA A 64 -18.46 1.65 -1.89
C ALA A 64 -19.56 1.96 -2.90
N LYS A 65 -20.54 2.79 -2.49
CA LYS A 65 -21.58 3.28 -3.39
C LYS A 65 -20.93 4.04 -4.55
N ARG A 66 -21.15 3.58 -5.77
CA ARG A 66 -20.66 4.24 -6.99
C ARG A 66 -21.17 5.69 -6.99
N ALA A 67 -20.28 6.64 -7.22
CA ALA A 67 -20.67 8.04 -7.37
C ALA A 67 -21.73 8.14 -8.48
N ARG A 68 -22.88 8.75 -8.16
CA ARG A 68 -23.91 9.03 -9.17
C ARG A 68 -23.32 10.01 -10.18
N PRO A 69 -23.62 9.86 -11.48
CA PRO A 69 -23.36 10.91 -12.45
C PRO A 69 -23.94 12.23 -11.92
N ALA A 70 -23.21 13.33 -12.03
CA ALA A 70 -23.73 14.62 -11.62
C ALA A 70 -24.93 14.98 -12.49
N ASP A 71 -26.09 15.25 -11.87
CA ASP A 71 -27.32 15.60 -12.57
C ASP A 71 -27.16 16.91 -13.38
N ASN A 72 -26.24 17.79 -12.95
CA ASN A 72 -25.93 19.07 -13.60
C ASN A 72 -24.55 19.06 -14.26
N ALA A 73 -24.24 18.04 -15.07
CA ALA A 73 -22.96 17.98 -15.81
C ALA A 73 -22.71 19.19 -16.74
N GLY A 74 -23.74 20.00 -17.04
CA GLY A 74 -23.64 21.25 -17.79
C GLY A 74 -23.41 22.50 -16.93
N ASP A 75 -23.68 22.46 -15.62
CA ASP A 75 -23.50 23.59 -14.71
C ASP A 75 -22.11 23.51 -14.08
N THR A 76 -21.10 23.73 -14.91
CA THR A 76 -19.69 23.68 -14.50
C THR A 76 -19.11 25.08 -14.54
N MET A 77 -18.15 25.37 -13.66
CA MET A 77 -17.39 26.63 -13.70
C MET A 77 -16.52 26.75 -14.97
N PHE A 78 -16.34 25.66 -15.73
CA PHE A 78 -15.54 25.60 -16.96
C PHE A 78 -16.39 25.95 -18.19
N ARG A 79 -16.92 27.18 -18.22
CA ARG A 79 -17.66 27.67 -19.39
C ARG A 79 -16.78 27.69 -20.64
N GLY A 80 -17.28 27.15 -21.74
CA GLY A 80 -16.58 27.11 -23.03
C GLY A 80 -15.60 25.94 -23.21
N VAL A 81 -15.42 25.09 -22.20
CA VAL A 81 -14.57 23.89 -22.32
C VAL A 81 -15.37 22.74 -22.92
N GLN A 82 -14.93 22.24 -24.07
CA GLN A 82 -15.48 21.01 -24.66
C GLN A 82 -14.91 19.81 -23.91
N ARG A 83 -15.78 19.15 -23.14
CA ARG A 83 -15.41 18.01 -22.29
C ARG A 83 -14.76 16.89 -23.09
N GLU A 84 -15.30 16.58 -24.26
CA GLU A 84 -14.87 15.49 -25.12
C GLU A 84 -13.43 15.72 -25.61
N ALA A 85 -13.10 16.97 -25.98
CA ALA A 85 -11.76 17.34 -26.41
C ALA A 85 -10.74 17.20 -25.27
N VAL A 86 -11.08 17.64 -24.06
CA VAL A 86 -10.21 17.52 -22.88
C VAL A 86 -10.00 16.06 -22.49
N VAL A 87 -11.08 15.27 -22.44
CA VAL A 87 -11.01 13.83 -22.14
C VAL A 87 -10.16 13.10 -23.20
N GLY A 88 -10.31 13.47 -24.47
CA GLY A 88 -9.49 12.94 -25.56
C GLY A 88 -8.00 13.22 -25.38
N ALA A 89 -7.64 14.47 -25.06
CA ALA A 89 -6.26 14.87 -24.80
C ALA A 89 -5.65 14.14 -23.59
N LEU A 90 -6.39 14.03 -22.49
CA LEU A 90 -5.89 13.32 -21.29
C LEU A 90 -5.62 11.83 -21.57
N ARG A 91 -6.42 11.20 -22.44
CA ARG A 91 -6.20 9.82 -22.87
C ARG A 91 -5.00 9.71 -23.83
N SER A 92 -4.83 10.64 -24.77
CA SER A 92 -3.66 10.65 -25.66
C SER A 92 -2.36 10.88 -24.90
N ASP A 93 -2.40 11.66 -23.83
CA ASP A 93 -1.24 11.93 -22.96
C ASP A 93 -0.94 10.76 -22.01
N GLY A 94 -1.75 9.70 -22.03
CA GLY A 94 -1.53 8.48 -21.25
C GLY A 94 -1.86 8.59 -19.77
N LEU A 95 -2.59 9.64 -19.35
CA LEU A 95 -2.97 9.84 -17.95
C LEU A 95 -3.96 8.77 -17.47
N PHE A 96 -4.80 8.25 -18.36
CA PHE A 96 -5.66 7.10 -18.11
C PHE A 96 -6.10 6.45 -19.44
N SER A 97 -6.58 5.21 -19.38
CA SER A 97 -7.12 4.43 -20.51
C SER A 97 -8.64 4.32 -20.43
#